data_AF-A0A819R9T6-F1
#
_entry.id   AF-A0A819R9T6-F1
#
_cell.length_a   1.000
_cell.length_b   1.000
_cell.length_c   1.000
_cell.angle_alpha   90.00
_cell.angle_beta   90.00
_cell.angle_gamma   90.00
#
_symmetry.space_group_name_H-M   'P 1'
#
loop_
_entity.id
_entity.type
_entity.pdbx_description
1 polymer ?
#
loop_
_entity_poly.entity_id
_entity_poly.type
_entity_poly.pdbx_seq_one_letter_code
_entity_poly.pdbx_strand_id
1 'polypeptide(L)'
;MNIEKSIFSLASLSKTFIAAAVMQLVEQELVDLDIDVNQYLSEPQKRIFHPQYPLHSITLRQLLSHSASIYISRQVQNTYYRSGDDAFNESLADICFKYVNPNMPHWLPKPPGTVASYSDEGSSVAALVVERVSNMSYIDYVKQKILKPLGIDITKVGIRLSDFKNTEDLVKHYSYAFNTSYIQRWQQLLPQLNITQISVNISA
;
A
#
# COMPACT_ATOMS: atom_id res chain seq x y z
N MET A 1 -5.73 6.24 -27.47
CA MET A 1 -4.85 6.26 -26.29
C MET A 1 -3.45 6.60 -26.77
N ASN A 2 -2.85 7.67 -26.27
CA ASN A 2 -1.44 7.96 -26.55
C ASN A 2 -0.59 7.23 -25.51
N ILE A 3 0.03 6.11 -25.90
CA ILE A 3 0.77 5.23 -24.99
C ILE A 3 1.89 5.99 -24.26
N GLU A 4 2.53 6.94 -24.93
CA GLU A 4 3.68 7.70 -24.38
C GLU A 4 3.27 8.72 -23.30
N LYS A 5 1.99 9.06 -23.21
CA LYS A 5 1.44 9.99 -22.20
C LYS A 5 0.53 9.31 -21.20
N SER A 6 0.18 8.06 -21.43
CA SER A 6 -0.79 7.33 -20.60
C SER A 6 -0.25 7.08 -19.20
N ILE A 7 -1.03 7.49 -18.20
CA ILE A 7 -0.73 7.31 -16.78
C ILE A 7 -1.54 6.12 -16.26
N PHE A 8 -0.82 5.13 -15.73
CA PHE A 8 -1.39 3.90 -15.20
C PHE A 8 -1.30 3.87 -13.68
N SER A 9 -2.32 3.32 -13.02
CA SER A 9 -2.22 2.97 -11.60
C SER A 9 -1.24 1.80 -11.43
N LEU A 10 -0.20 2.01 -10.63
CA LEU A 10 0.80 0.97 -10.34
C LEU A 10 0.26 -0.15 -9.44
N ALA A 11 -0.82 0.13 -8.70
CA ALA A 11 -1.39 -0.79 -7.71
C ALA A 11 -0.27 -1.42 -6.84
N SER A 12 -0.26 -2.75 -6.72
CA SER A 12 0.71 -3.48 -5.91
C SER A 12 2.16 -3.42 -6.39
N LEU A 13 2.45 -2.95 -7.61
CA LEU A 13 3.83 -2.65 -8.01
C LEU A 13 4.44 -1.58 -7.10
N SER A 14 3.63 -0.75 -6.45
CA SER A 14 4.10 0.26 -5.49
C SER A 14 4.92 -0.34 -4.33
N LYS A 15 4.74 -1.63 -4.00
CA LYS A 15 5.48 -2.31 -2.93
C LYS A 15 6.96 -2.49 -3.25
N THR A 16 7.35 -2.53 -4.52
CA THR A 16 8.77 -2.58 -4.89
C THR A 16 9.49 -1.28 -4.50
N PHE A 17 8.81 -0.13 -4.58
CA PHE A 17 9.35 1.15 -4.10
C PHE A 17 9.45 1.20 -2.58
N ILE A 18 8.50 0.60 -1.85
CA ILE A 18 8.59 0.46 -0.38
C ILE A 18 9.83 -0.37 -0.03
N ALA A 19 9.99 -1.55 -0.65
CA ALA A 19 11.13 -2.42 -0.42
C ALA A 19 12.46 -1.71 -0.76
N ALA A 20 12.54 -1.02 -1.91
CA ALA A 20 13.71 -0.26 -2.30
C ALA A 20 14.04 0.86 -1.29
N ALA A 21 13.03 1.59 -0.81
CA ALA A 21 13.22 2.63 0.19
C ALA A 21 13.76 2.08 1.52
N VAL A 22 13.19 0.95 2.00
CA VAL A 22 13.71 0.27 3.20
C VAL A 22 15.15 -0.19 2.96
N MET A 23 15.46 -0.81 1.83
CA MET A 23 16.81 -1.29 1.54
C MET A 23 17.82 -0.16 1.43
N GLN A 24 17.45 1.01 0.89
CA GLN A 24 18.32 2.19 0.93
C GLN A 24 18.64 2.64 2.36
N LEU A 25 17.69 2.54 3.30
CA LEU A 25 17.94 2.83 4.71
C LEU A 25 18.79 1.75 5.39
N VAL A 26 18.67 0.49 4.96
CA VAL A 26 19.56 -0.61 5.39
C VAL A 26 20.99 -0.34 4.95
N GLU A 27 21.20 0.04 3.69
CA GLU A 27 22.53 0.40 3.15
C GLU A 27 23.17 1.59 3.87
N GLN A 28 22.36 2.47 4.45
CA GLN A 28 22.80 3.61 5.27
C GLN A 28 22.99 3.25 6.76
N GLU A 29 22.81 1.98 7.13
CA GLU A 29 22.85 1.49 8.52
C GLU A 29 21.84 2.20 9.45
N LEU A 30 20.78 2.78 8.88
CA LEU A 30 19.73 3.48 9.63
C LEU A 30 18.62 2.53 10.10
N VAL A 31 18.46 1.38 9.43
CA VAL A 31 17.54 0.32 9.84
C VAL A 31 18.19 -1.06 9.70
N ASP A 32 17.92 -1.91 10.67
CA ASP A 32 18.08 -3.36 10.64
C ASP A 32 16.73 -4.03 10.28
N LEU A 33 16.79 -5.01 9.38
CA LEU A 33 15.63 -5.78 8.92
C LEU A 33 15.05 -6.72 9.97
N ASP A 34 15.83 -7.11 10.98
CA ASP A 34 15.52 -8.20 11.90
C ASP A 34 15.19 -7.75 13.33
N ILE A 35 15.19 -6.43 13.58
CA ILE A 35 14.73 -5.88 14.87
C ILE A 35 13.24 -5.53 14.85
N ASP A 36 12.65 -5.40 16.04
CA ASP A 36 11.25 -5.00 16.22
C ASP A 36 10.98 -3.63 15.58
N VAL A 37 10.01 -3.56 14.66
CA VAL A 37 9.62 -2.33 13.95
C VAL A 37 9.19 -1.22 14.91
N ASN A 38 8.68 -1.57 16.10
CA ASN A 38 8.28 -0.59 17.10
C ASN A 38 9.46 0.27 17.59
N GLN A 39 10.70 -0.20 17.43
CA GLN A 39 11.89 0.60 17.76
C GLN A 39 12.03 1.84 16.86
N TYR A 40 11.56 1.76 15.61
CA TYR A 40 11.58 2.90 14.68
C TYR A 40 10.35 3.79 14.82
N LEU A 41 9.20 3.20 15.16
CA LEU A 41 7.94 3.94 15.20
C LEU A 41 7.86 4.94 16.35
N SER A 42 8.56 4.67 17.47
CA SER A 42 8.71 5.61 18.60
C SER A 42 7.39 6.16 19.18
N GLU A 43 6.29 5.39 19.12
CA GLU A 43 4.99 5.75 19.69
C GLU A 43 4.60 4.82 20.85
N PRO A 44 4.92 5.17 22.12
CA PRO A 44 4.75 4.26 23.26
C PRO A 44 3.32 3.77 23.49
N GLN A 45 2.33 4.60 23.13
CA GLN A 45 0.91 4.27 23.30
C GLN A 45 0.30 3.54 22.09
N LYS A 46 1.01 3.46 20.96
CA LYS A 46 0.54 2.84 19.72
C LYS A 46 1.60 1.86 19.22
N ARG A 47 1.53 0.64 19.75
CA ARG A 47 2.43 -0.46 19.35
C ARG A 47 1.75 -1.44 18.41
N ILE A 48 2.52 -1.94 17.46
CA ILE A 48 2.10 -2.98 16.53
C ILE A 48 2.63 -4.31 17.06
N PHE A 49 1.73 -5.18 17.51
CA PHE A 49 2.07 -6.51 18.00
C PHE A 49 0.94 -7.50 17.74
N HIS A 50 1.31 -8.77 17.62
CA HIS A 50 0.35 -9.84 17.42
C HIS A 50 -0.39 -10.15 18.73
N PRO A 51 -1.75 -10.09 18.80
CA PRO A 51 -2.50 -10.25 20.05
C PRO A 51 -2.31 -11.63 20.70
N GLN A 52 -2.23 -12.70 19.89
CA GLN A 52 -2.00 -14.08 20.41
C GLN A 52 -0.51 -14.43 20.61
N TYR A 53 0.42 -13.62 20.10
CA TYR A 53 1.86 -13.86 20.15
C TYR A 53 2.61 -12.57 20.52
N PRO A 54 2.28 -11.92 21.65
CA PRO A 54 2.74 -10.55 21.94
C PRO A 54 4.25 -10.44 22.22
N LEU A 55 4.92 -11.56 22.49
CA LEU A 55 6.38 -11.61 22.68
C LEU A 55 7.14 -11.81 21.37
N HIS A 56 6.47 -12.13 20.26
CA HIS A 56 7.11 -12.24 18.96
C HIS A 56 7.17 -10.86 18.32
N SER A 57 8.40 -10.39 18.08
CA SER A 57 8.63 -9.13 17.39
C SER A 57 8.15 -9.22 15.94
N ILE A 58 7.59 -8.12 15.45
CA ILE A 58 7.31 -7.93 14.02
C ILE A 58 8.48 -7.16 13.43
N THR A 59 9.11 -7.67 12.37
CA THR A 59 10.32 -7.09 11.78
C THR A 59 10.07 -6.54 10.38
N LEU A 60 10.94 -5.65 9.89
CA LEU A 60 10.87 -5.16 8.51
C LEU A 60 10.99 -6.31 7.50
N ARG A 61 11.85 -7.31 7.76
CA ARG A 61 11.95 -8.53 6.94
C ARG A 61 10.61 -9.23 6.83
N GLN A 62 9.88 -9.37 7.94
CA GLN A 62 8.58 -10.03 7.95
C GLN A 62 7.50 -9.20 7.24
N LEU A 63 7.51 -7.89 7.40
CA LEU A 63 6.58 -7.00 6.68
C LEU A 63 6.79 -7.06 5.16
N LEU A 64 8.04 -6.93 4.70
CA LEU A 64 8.39 -6.93 3.27
C LEU A 64 8.20 -8.31 2.62
N SER A 65 8.36 -9.39 3.37
CA SER A 65 8.14 -10.77 2.90
C SER A 65 6.71 -11.27 3.11
N HIS A 66 5.80 -10.41 3.57
CA HIS A 66 4.42 -10.77 3.88
C HIS A 66 4.31 -11.92 4.90
N SER A 67 5.24 -12.03 5.84
CA SER A 67 5.28 -13.10 6.85
C SER A 67 4.98 -12.64 8.27
N ALA A 68 4.53 -11.39 8.47
CA ALA A 68 4.22 -10.83 9.78
C ALA A 68 2.93 -11.37 10.44
N SER A 69 2.26 -12.36 9.83
CA SER A 69 0.92 -12.84 10.22
C SER A 69 -0.17 -11.76 10.20
N ILE A 70 0.05 -10.68 9.46
CA ILE A 70 -0.96 -9.66 9.13
C ILE A 70 -1.55 -10.07 7.78
N TYR A 71 -2.88 -10.15 7.66
CA TYR A 71 -3.55 -10.48 6.40
C TYR A 71 -4.50 -9.37 5.98
N ILE A 72 -4.74 -9.29 4.67
CA ILE A 72 -5.60 -8.27 4.08
C ILE A 72 -7.06 -8.40 4.52
N SER A 73 -7.64 -7.29 4.98
CA SER A 73 -9.07 -7.24 5.26
C SER A 73 -9.85 -6.69 4.08
N ARG A 74 -10.69 -7.53 3.48
CA ARG A 74 -11.60 -7.09 2.40
C ARG A 74 -12.60 -6.02 2.86
N GLN A 75 -12.91 -5.94 4.15
CA GLN A 75 -13.80 -4.88 4.67
C GLN A 75 -13.09 -3.53 4.66
N VAL A 76 -11.81 -3.50 5.04
CA VAL A 76 -10.97 -2.31 5.03
C VAL A 76 -10.57 -1.93 3.60
N GLN A 77 -10.27 -2.91 2.74
CA GLN A 77 -9.95 -2.65 1.33
C GLN A 77 -11.06 -1.90 0.58
N ASN A 78 -12.34 -2.19 0.89
CA ASN A 78 -13.49 -1.50 0.29
C ASN A 78 -13.62 -0.03 0.72
N THR A 79 -12.80 0.43 1.69
CA THR A 79 -12.77 1.83 2.13
C THR A 79 -11.72 2.66 1.40
N TYR A 80 -10.68 2.06 0.80
CA TYR A 80 -9.52 2.80 0.25
C TYR A 80 -9.70 3.43 -1.13
N TYR A 81 -10.91 3.43 -1.69
CA TYR A 81 -11.13 3.83 -3.08
C TYR A 81 -12.45 4.58 -3.33
N ARG A 82 -13.05 5.26 -2.34
CA ARG A 82 -14.39 5.86 -2.53
C ARG A 82 -14.35 7.22 -3.23
N SER A 83 -15.37 7.55 -4.01
CA SER A 83 -15.57 8.94 -4.49
C SER A 83 -15.81 9.86 -3.31
N GLY A 84 -15.05 10.95 -3.21
CA GLY A 84 -15.08 11.85 -2.06
C GLY A 84 -14.26 11.35 -0.85
N ASP A 85 -13.35 10.39 -1.06
CA ASP A 85 -12.49 9.85 0.00
C ASP A 85 -11.68 10.96 0.68
N ASP A 86 -11.95 11.15 1.96
CA ASP A 86 -11.10 11.84 2.91
C ASP A 86 -10.19 10.88 3.68
N ALA A 87 -10.17 9.58 3.34
CA ALA A 87 -9.23 8.59 3.90
C ALA A 87 -7.76 9.02 3.78
N PHE A 88 -7.46 9.99 2.90
CA PHE A 88 -6.14 10.58 2.71
C PHE A 88 -5.94 11.96 3.37
N ASN A 89 -6.87 12.40 4.24
CA ASN A 89 -6.62 13.44 5.25
C ASN A 89 -5.98 12.86 6.51
N GLU A 90 -6.07 11.54 6.72
CA GLU A 90 -5.38 10.84 7.79
C GLU A 90 -3.89 10.70 7.44
N SER A 91 -3.03 10.82 8.45
CA SER A 91 -1.60 10.57 8.28
C SER A 91 -1.33 9.08 8.01
N LEU A 92 -0.20 8.75 7.38
CA LEU A 92 0.20 7.35 7.20
C LEU A 92 0.25 6.61 8.54
N ALA A 93 0.72 7.28 9.58
CA ALA A 93 0.74 6.76 10.94
C ALA A 93 -0.66 6.40 11.46
N ASP A 94 -1.63 7.32 11.32
CA ASP A 94 -2.99 7.07 11.78
C ASP A 94 -3.63 5.89 11.05
N ILE A 95 -3.44 5.80 9.73
CA ILE A 95 -3.90 4.65 8.93
C ILE A 95 -3.27 3.35 9.45
N CYS A 96 -1.93 3.33 9.62
CA CYS A 96 -1.24 2.14 10.13
C CYS A 96 -1.74 1.73 11.52
N PHE A 97 -1.88 2.65 12.47
CA PHE A 97 -2.32 2.28 13.82
C PHE A 97 -3.82 1.98 13.90
N LYS A 98 -4.64 2.58 13.03
CA LYS A 98 -6.07 2.27 12.93
C LYS A 98 -6.33 0.88 12.39
N TYR A 99 -5.56 0.43 11.41
CA TYR A 99 -5.79 -0.86 10.75
C TYR A 99 -4.86 -1.97 11.22
N VAL A 100 -3.68 -1.65 11.77
CA VAL A 100 -2.70 -2.63 12.27
C VAL A 100 -2.57 -2.52 13.79
N ASN A 101 -3.71 -2.58 14.48
CA ASN A 101 -3.72 -2.71 15.94
C ASN A 101 -4.19 -4.11 16.39
N PRO A 102 -3.88 -4.52 17.63
CA PRO A 102 -4.20 -5.84 18.15
C PRO A 102 -5.70 -6.19 18.19
N ASN A 103 -6.60 -5.18 18.14
CA ASN A 103 -8.04 -5.40 18.19
C ASN A 103 -8.65 -5.65 16.80
N MET A 104 -7.90 -5.42 15.73
CA MET A 104 -8.39 -5.66 14.37
C MET A 104 -8.38 -7.14 14.02
N PRO A 105 -9.38 -7.63 13.25
CA PRO A 105 -9.43 -9.02 12.82
C PRO A 105 -8.48 -9.24 11.62
N HIS A 106 -7.21 -8.85 11.72
CA HIS A 106 -6.23 -8.90 10.62
C HIS A 106 -5.03 -9.78 10.98
N TRP A 107 -5.11 -10.48 12.11
CA TRP A 107 -4.05 -11.35 12.63
C TRP A 107 -4.38 -12.81 12.33
N LEU A 108 -3.52 -13.47 11.55
CA LEU A 108 -3.60 -14.91 11.36
C LEU A 108 -3.26 -15.61 12.68
N PRO A 109 -3.89 -16.74 13.03
CA PRO A 109 -3.59 -17.46 14.27
C PRO A 109 -2.28 -18.28 14.14
N LYS A 110 -1.18 -17.61 13.77
CA LYS A 110 0.16 -18.15 13.56
C LYS A 110 1.21 -17.14 14.03
N PRO A 111 2.32 -17.58 14.64
CA PRO A 111 3.38 -16.65 15.05
C PRO A 111 3.95 -15.87 13.84
N PRO A 112 4.30 -14.57 14.01
CA PRO A 112 5.04 -13.83 12.99
C PRO A 112 6.30 -14.59 12.52
N GLY A 113 6.57 -14.56 11.22
CA GLY A 113 7.68 -15.23 10.56
C GLY A 113 7.41 -16.68 10.14
N THR A 114 6.26 -17.27 10.48
CA THR A 114 6.01 -18.71 10.23
C THR A 114 5.21 -19.01 8.96
N VAL A 115 4.44 -18.05 8.46
CA VAL A 115 3.60 -18.22 7.26
C VAL A 115 3.63 -16.95 6.42
N ALA A 116 3.57 -17.08 5.10
CA ALA A 116 3.41 -15.96 4.19
C ALA A 116 1.92 -15.73 3.88
N SER A 117 1.44 -14.50 4.05
CA SER A 117 0.10 -14.05 3.68
C SER A 117 0.15 -12.61 3.18
N TYR A 118 -0.28 -12.41 1.95
CA TYR A 118 -0.24 -11.10 1.30
C TYR A 118 -0.96 -10.04 2.13
N SER A 119 -0.28 -8.91 2.34
CA SER A 119 -0.78 -7.84 3.21
C SER A 119 -0.37 -6.45 2.72
N ASP A 120 -1.39 -5.64 2.42
CA ASP A 120 -1.23 -4.22 2.13
C ASP A 120 -0.89 -3.46 3.42
N GLU A 121 -1.51 -3.86 4.52
CA GLU A 121 -1.35 -3.30 5.86
C GLU A 121 0.08 -3.50 6.39
N GLY A 122 0.66 -4.69 6.21
CA GLY A 122 2.08 -4.91 6.56
C GLY A 122 3.02 -4.05 5.72
N SER A 123 2.68 -3.85 4.43
CA SER A 123 3.48 -3.00 3.54
C SER A 123 3.41 -1.53 3.93
N SER A 124 2.25 -1.03 4.38
CA SER A 124 2.11 0.36 4.82
C SER A 124 2.91 0.64 6.09
N VAL A 125 3.00 -0.32 7.02
CA VAL A 125 3.87 -0.20 8.20
C VAL A 125 5.34 -0.09 7.80
N ALA A 126 5.81 -0.84 6.80
CA ALA A 126 7.18 -0.69 6.28
C ALA A 126 7.42 0.71 5.67
N ALA A 127 6.44 1.26 4.95
CA ALA A 127 6.49 2.64 4.46
C ALA A 127 6.52 3.67 5.60
N LEU A 128 5.78 3.43 6.69
CA LEU A 128 5.80 4.30 7.87
C LEU A 128 7.18 4.30 8.55
N VAL A 129 7.86 3.16 8.61
CA VAL A 129 9.24 3.10 9.13
C VAL A 129 10.17 3.98 8.29
N VAL A 130 10.05 3.94 6.95
CA VAL A 130 10.82 4.85 6.07
C VAL A 130 10.55 6.30 6.43
N GLU A 131 9.28 6.67 6.61
CA GLU A 131 8.90 8.04 6.96
C GLU A 131 9.50 8.50 8.30
N ARG A 132 9.43 7.63 9.32
CA ARG A 132 9.97 7.92 10.66
C ARG A 132 11.48 8.05 10.67
N VAL A 133 12.19 7.13 10.02
CA VAL A 133 13.66 7.07 10.06
C VAL A 133 14.29 8.13 9.17
N SER A 134 13.69 8.43 8.01
CA SER A 134 14.21 9.45 7.09
C SER A 134 13.81 10.88 7.45
N ASN A 135 12.83 11.05 8.34
CA ASN A 135 12.20 12.35 8.64
C ASN A 135 11.66 13.06 7.38
N MET A 136 11.21 12.28 6.40
CA MET A 136 10.56 12.73 5.17
C MET A 136 9.24 11.98 5.04
N SER A 137 8.20 12.58 4.46
CA SER A 137 7.02 11.80 4.09
C SER A 137 7.46 10.63 3.19
N TYR A 138 6.84 9.46 3.32
CA TYR A 138 7.21 8.31 2.48
C TYR A 138 7.15 8.65 0.98
N ILE A 139 6.18 9.48 0.58
CA ILE A 139 6.01 9.93 -0.80
C ILE A 139 7.16 10.82 -1.26
N ASP A 140 7.57 11.78 -0.43
CA ASP A 140 8.72 12.63 -0.74
C ASP A 140 10.02 11.82 -0.78
N TYR A 141 10.17 10.84 0.10
CA TYR A 141 11.31 9.93 0.06
C TYR A 141 11.39 9.21 -1.29
N VAL A 142 10.31 8.57 -1.73
CA VAL A 142 10.28 7.89 -3.05
C VAL A 142 10.56 8.86 -4.19
N LYS A 143 9.92 10.03 -4.21
CA LYS A 143 10.14 11.04 -5.25
C LYS A 143 11.60 11.51 -5.30
N GLN A 144 12.19 11.85 -4.16
CA GLN A 144 13.50 12.49 -4.09
C GLN A 144 14.66 11.49 -4.11
N LYS A 145 14.49 10.31 -3.51
CA LYS A 145 15.57 9.33 -3.29
C LYS A 145 15.53 8.14 -4.25
N ILE A 146 14.41 7.92 -4.95
CA ILE A 146 14.27 6.83 -5.92
C ILE A 146 13.97 7.36 -7.32
N LEU A 147 12.85 8.06 -7.50
CA LEU A 147 12.37 8.45 -8.84
C LEU A 147 13.27 9.49 -9.51
N LYS A 148 13.60 10.58 -8.80
CA LYS A 148 14.44 11.66 -9.34
C LYS A 148 15.85 11.17 -9.73
N PRO A 149 16.57 10.37 -8.92
CA PRO A 149 17.85 9.78 -9.34
C PRO A 149 17.76 8.87 -10.56
N LEU A 150 16.62 8.20 -10.78
CA LEU A 150 16.36 7.36 -11.96
C LEU A 150 15.96 8.17 -13.21
N GLY A 151 15.93 9.50 -13.13
CA GLY A 151 15.52 10.37 -14.23
C GLY A 151 14.01 10.34 -14.51
N ILE A 152 13.20 9.83 -13.58
CA ILE A 152 11.74 9.82 -13.71
C ILE A 152 11.20 11.20 -13.36
N ASP A 153 10.37 11.76 -14.24
CA ASP A 153 9.70 13.04 -14.03
C ASP A 153 8.64 12.93 -12.92
N ILE A 154 9.01 13.37 -11.73
CA ILE A 154 8.15 13.34 -10.54
C ILE A 154 6.90 14.21 -10.65
N THR A 155 6.80 15.10 -11.65
CA THR A 155 5.58 15.89 -11.92
C THR A 155 4.50 15.07 -12.63
N LYS A 156 4.88 13.93 -13.22
CA LYS A 156 3.98 12.96 -13.87
C LYS A 156 3.64 11.77 -12.97
N VAL A 157 4.07 11.80 -11.71
CA VAL A 157 3.81 10.75 -10.73
C VAL A 157 2.94 11.31 -9.61
N GLY A 158 1.76 10.73 -9.46
CA GLY A 158 0.79 11.04 -8.41
C GLY A 158 0.52 9.83 -7.54
N ILE A 159 0.17 10.10 -6.30
CA ILE A 159 -0.33 9.11 -5.32
C ILE A 159 -1.85 9.21 -5.27
N ARG A 160 -2.37 10.44 -5.44
CA ARG A 160 -3.79 10.75 -5.43
C ARG A 160 -4.25 11.06 -6.85
N LEU A 161 -5.51 10.74 -7.14
CA LEU A 161 -6.15 11.21 -8.38
C LEU A 161 -6.13 12.74 -8.46
N SER A 162 -6.23 13.43 -7.32
CA SER A 162 -6.14 14.89 -7.22
C SER A 162 -4.75 15.47 -7.50
N ASP A 163 -3.70 14.65 -7.54
CA ASP A 163 -2.35 15.11 -7.91
C ASP A 163 -2.28 15.41 -9.43
N PHE A 164 -3.21 14.88 -10.22
CA PHE A 164 -3.26 15.05 -11.66
C PHE A 164 -4.19 16.22 -12.04
N LYS A 165 -3.60 17.29 -12.58
CA LYS A 165 -4.35 18.47 -13.07
C LYS A 165 -5.22 18.16 -14.29
N ASN A 166 -4.78 17.21 -15.13
CA ASN A 166 -5.55 16.69 -16.25
C ASN A 166 -5.68 15.17 -16.08
N THR A 167 -6.92 14.68 -16.08
CA THR A 167 -7.25 13.26 -15.94
C THR A 167 -7.41 12.55 -17.29
N GLU A 168 -7.31 13.27 -18.42
CA GLU A 168 -7.40 12.70 -19.77
C GLU A 168 -6.29 11.69 -20.07
N ASP A 169 -5.12 11.88 -19.46
CA ASP A 169 -3.98 10.96 -19.58
C ASP A 169 -4.12 9.74 -18.65
N LEU A 170 -5.04 9.75 -17.67
CA LEU A 170 -5.29 8.59 -16.82
C LEU A 170 -6.00 7.51 -17.62
N VAL A 171 -5.41 6.32 -17.59
CA VAL A 171 -5.99 5.17 -18.27
C VAL A 171 -7.26 4.73 -17.55
N LYS A 172 -8.36 4.65 -18.31
CA LYS A 172 -9.62 4.08 -17.82
C LYS A 172 -9.43 2.61 -17.52
N HIS A 173 -9.79 2.20 -16.31
CA HIS A 173 -9.75 0.80 -15.92
C HIS A 173 -10.81 0.01 -16.70
N TYR A 174 -10.46 -1.20 -17.11
CA TYR A 174 -11.40 -2.16 -17.69
C TYR A 174 -11.29 -3.49 -16.96
N SER A 175 -12.39 -4.21 -16.87
CA SER A 175 -12.44 -5.53 -16.25
C SER A 175 -12.99 -6.54 -17.24
N TYR A 176 -12.27 -7.64 -17.43
CA TYR A 176 -12.80 -8.84 -18.07
C TYR A 176 -13.57 -9.63 -17.03
N ALA A 177 -14.88 -9.37 -16.92
CA ALA A 177 -15.75 -10.13 -16.03
C ALA A 177 -16.69 -11.01 -16.84
N PHE A 178 -16.64 -12.31 -16.60
CA PHE A 178 -17.64 -13.28 -17.08
C PHE A 178 -18.97 -13.16 -16.31
N ASN A 179 -19.00 -12.39 -15.22
CA ASN A 179 -20.16 -12.19 -14.37
C ASN A 179 -20.37 -10.67 -14.16
N THR A 180 -21.52 -10.17 -14.64
CA THR A 180 -21.92 -8.76 -14.59
C THR A 180 -22.02 -8.20 -13.17
N SER A 181 -22.21 -9.05 -12.15
CA SER A 181 -22.33 -8.63 -10.75
C SER A 181 -21.07 -7.95 -10.18
N TYR A 182 -19.87 -8.35 -10.60
CA TYR A 182 -18.63 -7.73 -10.13
C TYR A 182 -18.43 -6.32 -10.70
N ILE A 183 -18.70 -6.14 -12.00
CA ILE A 183 -18.58 -4.83 -12.64
C ILE A 183 -19.63 -3.88 -12.07
N GLN A 184 -20.88 -4.33 -11.92
CA GLN A 184 -21.94 -3.53 -11.27
C GLN A 184 -21.55 -3.12 -9.86
N ARG A 185 -21.00 -4.05 -9.06
CA ARG A 185 -20.50 -3.75 -7.71
C ARG A 185 -19.39 -2.70 -7.73
N TRP A 186 -18.40 -2.83 -8.62
CA TRP A 186 -17.31 -1.86 -8.70
C TRP A 186 -17.77 -0.51 -9.24
N GLN A 187 -18.70 -0.47 -10.20
CA GLN A 187 -19.31 0.77 -10.68
C GLN A 187 -20.13 1.48 -9.57
N GLN A 188 -20.79 0.71 -8.70
CA GLN A 188 -21.49 1.26 -7.54
C GLN A 188 -20.52 1.77 -6.46
N LEU A 189 -19.45 1.02 -6.17
CA LEU A 189 -18.50 1.39 -5.11
C LEU A 189 -17.52 2.49 -5.54
N LEU A 190 -17.08 2.43 -6.80
CA LEU A 190 -15.98 3.23 -7.38
C LEU A 190 -16.40 3.90 -8.71
N PRO A 191 -17.52 4.67 -8.75
CA PRO A 191 -18.03 5.24 -10.01
C PRO A 191 -17.02 6.15 -10.74
N GLN A 192 -16.07 6.75 -10.01
CA GLN A 192 -15.04 7.61 -10.55
C GLN A 192 -13.99 6.88 -11.42
N LEU A 193 -13.83 5.57 -11.25
CA LEU A 193 -12.88 4.80 -12.06
C LEU A 193 -13.39 4.48 -13.47
N ASN A 194 -14.66 4.79 -13.75
CA ASN A 194 -15.31 4.61 -15.05
C ASN A 194 -15.04 3.21 -15.67
N ILE A 195 -15.18 2.18 -14.82
CA ILE A 195 -14.83 0.80 -15.18
C ILE A 195 -15.79 0.33 -16.28
N THR A 196 -15.21 0.08 -17.46
CA THR A 196 -15.97 -0.37 -18.63
C THR A 196 -15.86 -1.88 -18.78
N GLN A 197 -16.98 -2.54 -19.08
CA GLN A 197 -16.99 -3.97 -19.41
C GLN A 197 -16.50 -4.17 -20.84
N ILE A 198 -15.58 -5.11 -21.03
CA ILE A 198 -15.21 -5.61 -22.36
C ILE A 198 -15.85 -7.00 -22.52
N SER A 199 -16.82 -7.11 -23.42
CA SER A 199 -17.43 -8.38 -23.79
C SER A 199 -16.45 -9.19 -24.63
N VAL A 200 -16.08 -10.39 -24.15
CA VAL A 200 -15.29 -11.33 -24.95
C VAL A 200 -16.25 -12.33 -25.58
N ASN A 201 -16.51 -12.18 -26.88
CA ASN A 201 -17.18 -13.23 -27.65
C ASN A 201 -16.15 -14.34 -27.93
N ILE A 202 -16.07 -15.32 -27.03
CA ILE A 202 -15.33 -16.54 -27.33
C ILE A 202 -16.30 -17.45 -28.10
N SER A 203 -16.19 -17.45 -29.42
CA SER A 203 -16.77 -18.52 -30.24
C SER A 203 -16.05 -19.82 -29.88
N ALA A 204 -16.77 -20.78 -29.31
CA ALA A 204 -16.28 -22.13 -29.05
C ALA A 204 -16.03 -22.90 -30.36
#